data_AF-A0A842HC66-F1
#
_entry.id   AF-A0A842HC66-F1
#
_cell.length_a   1.000
_cell.length_b   1.000
_cell.length_c   1.000
_cell.angle_alpha   90.00
_cell.angle_beta   90.00
_cell.angle_gamma   90.00
#
_symmetry.space_group_name_H-M   'P 1'
#
loop_
_entity.id
_entity.type
_entity.pdbx_description
1 polymer ?
#
loop_
_entity_poly.entity_id
_entity_poly.type
_entity_poly.pdbx_seq_one_letter_code
_entity_poly.pdbx_strand_id
1 'polypeptide(L)'
;MKQNTSTSNTNLAVAPTDDSWGFFGTIDMNERLGLRESIEAWNDAFAVFRSAPWQPTDIAIRNFLRSRWGRHFADSTSFYEGSLKNRIQQASGEKWVAQEFASLARQGFDTELFEGDDIA
;
A
#
# COMPACT_ATOMS: atom_id res chain seq x y z
N MET A 1 -1.96 -31.12 1.96
CA MET A 1 -0.70 -30.44 2.31
C MET A 1 -0.86 -28.98 1.93
N LYS A 2 -1.04 -28.08 2.90
CA LYS A 2 -1.05 -26.65 2.63
C LYS A 2 0.39 -26.26 2.34
N GLN A 3 0.66 -25.75 1.14
CA GLN A 3 2.00 -25.26 0.82
C GLN A 3 2.20 -23.98 1.64
N ASN A 4 3.09 -24.03 2.62
CA ASN A 4 3.61 -22.84 3.27
C ASN A 4 4.47 -22.13 2.24
N THR A 5 3.86 -21.21 1.49
CA THR A 5 4.59 -20.26 0.66
C THR A 5 5.34 -19.35 1.63
N SER A 6 6.56 -19.73 2.01
CA SER A 6 7.48 -18.85 2.73
C SER A 6 7.75 -17.64 1.84
N THR A 7 6.91 -16.61 1.93
CA THR A 7 7.22 -15.32 1.36
C THR A 7 8.43 -14.79 2.12
N SER A 8 9.59 -14.81 1.47
CA SER A 8 10.80 -14.23 2.05
C SER A 8 10.51 -12.75 2.32
N ASN A 9 10.68 -12.30 3.57
CA ASN A 9 10.43 -10.92 4.03
C ASN A 9 11.12 -9.85 3.15
N THR A 10 12.12 -10.23 2.36
CA THR A 10 12.87 -9.38 1.43
C THR A 10 12.06 -8.86 0.23
N ASN A 11 10.89 -9.45 -0.08
CA ASN A 11 10.10 -9.07 -1.27
C ASN A 11 8.88 -8.18 -0.96
N LEU A 12 8.68 -7.78 0.31
CA LEU A 12 7.47 -7.06 0.72
C LEU A 12 7.42 -5.61 0.22
N ALA A 13 8.57 -4.94 0.16
CA ALA A 13 8.68 -3.58 -0.33
C ALA A 13 8.68 -3.47 -1.85
N VAL A 14 8.94 -4.57 -2.57
CA VAL A 14 8.99 -4.57 -4.04
C VAL A 14 7.58 -4.40 -4.59
N ALA A 15 7.39 -3.40 -5.45
CA ALA A 15 6.11 -3.15 -6.12
C ALA A 15 5.66 -4.38 -6.93
N PRO A 16 4.39 -4.81 -6.83
CA PRO A 16 3.87 -5.86 -7.67
C PRO A 16 3.64 -5.30 -9.08
N THR A 17 4.50 -5.65 -10.03
CA THR A 17 4.52 -5.07 -11.39
C THR A 17 3.43 -5.62 -12.31
N ASP A 18 2.73 -6.67 -11.89
CA ASP A 18 1.62 -7.33 -12.58
C ASP A 18 0.25 -6.96 -11.98
N ASP A 19 0.23 -6.11 -10.96
CA ASP A 19 -0.97 -5.79 -10.21
C ASP A 19 -1.67 -4.56 -10.77
N SER A 20 -2.86 -4.77 -11.34
CA SER A 20 -3.73 -3.70 -11.84
C SER A 20 -4.63 -3.09 -10.76
N TRP A 21 -4.47 -3.52 -9.50
CA TRP A 21 -5.30 -3.12 -8.38
C TRP A 21 -4.54 -2.32 -7.31
N GLY A 22 -5.27 -1.87 -6.29
CA GLY A 22 -4.72 -1.12 -5.16
C GLY A 22 -4.02 0.18 -5.56
N PHE A 23 -3.05 0.60 -4.76
CA PHE A 23 -2.27 1.82 -4.98
C PHE A 23 -1.49 1.76 -6.29
N PHE A 24 -0.74 0.67 -6.54
CA PHE A 24 0.13 0.53 -7.72
C PHE A 24 -0.66 0.58 -9.02
N GLY A 25 -1.69 -0.25 -9.15
CA GLY A 25 -2.52 -0.28 -10.35
C GLY A 25 -3.24 1.05 -10.58
N THR A 26 -3.65 1.74 -9.51
CA THR A 26 -4.31 3.05 -9.63
C THR A 26 -3.36 4.12 -10.15
N ILE A 27 -2.14 4.22 -9.63
CA ILE A 27 -1.19 5.24 -10.11
C ILE A 27 -0.62 4.93 -11.50
N ASP A 28 -0.45 3.66 -11.83
CA ASP A 28 0.03 3.23 -13.15
C ASP A 28 -1.05 3.49 -14.22
N MET A 29 -2.32 3.15 -13.93
CA MET A 29 -3.40 3.24 -14.90
C MET A 29 -4.11 4.60 -14.94
N ASN A 30 -4.48 5.16 -13.78
CA ASN A 30 -5.32 6.37 -13.72
C ASN A 30 -4.49 7.64 -13.85
N GLU A 31 -3.35 7.71 -13.16
CA GLU A 31 -2.44 8.85 -13.24
C GLU A 31 -1.48 8.75 -14.44
N ARG A 32 -1.54 7.62 -15.18
CA ARG A 32 -0.67 7.30 -16.33
C ARG A 32 0.82 7.49 -16.01
N LEU A 33 1.20 7.20 -14.77
CA LEU A 33 2.61 7.13 -14.44
C LEU A 33 3.23 5.98 -15.23
N GLY A 34 4.45 6.18 -15.73
CA GLY A 34 5.21 5.08 -16.32
C GLY A 34 5.57 4.07 -15.24
N LEU A 35 5.83 2.83 -15.64
CA LEU A 35 6.21 1.73 -14.74
C LEU A 35 7.29 2.13 -13.72
N ARG A 36 8.29 2.92 -14.14
CA ARG A 36 9.37 3.36 -13.25
C ARG A 36 8.86 4.31 -12.17
N GLU A 37 8.07 5.30 -12.55
CA GLU A 37 7.46 6.28 -11.64
C GLU A 37 6.47 5.60 -10.67
N SER A 38 5.70 4.62 -11.15
CA SER A 38 4.81 3.79 -10.33
C SER A 38 5.59 2.99 -9.27
N ILE A 39 6.74 2.40 -9.64
CA ILE A 39 7.63 1.70 -8.71
C ILE A 39 8.22 2.65 -7.67
N GLU A 40 8.68 3.83 -8.10
CA GLU A 40 9.22 4.86 -7.20
C GLU A 40 8.17 5.32 -6.17
N ALA A 41 6.95 5.62 -6.63
CA ALA A 41 5.85 6.02 -5.76
C ALA A 41 5.43 4.91 -4.78
N TRP A 42 5.43 3.64 -5.21
CA TRP A 42 5.19 2.51 -4.32
C TRP A 42 6.25 2.45 -3.21
N ASN A 43 7.53 2.53 -3.59
CA ASN A 43 8.64 2.48 -2.64
C ASN A 43 8.60 3.66 -1.65
N ASP A 44 8.27 4.85 -2.13
CA ASP A 44 8.09 6.05 -1.30
C ASP A 44 6.93 5.86 -0.31
N ALA A 45 5.77 5.36 -0.77
CA ALA A 45 4.62 5.09 0.09
C ALA A 45 4.95 4.05 1.16
N PHE A 46 5.64 2.98 0.78
CA PHE A 46 6.08 1.95 1.71
C PHE A 46 7.02 2.52 2.78
N ALA A 47 8.03 3.30 2.38
CA ALA A 47 8.99 3.92 3.29
C ALA A 47 8.33 4.92 4.25
N VAL A 48 7.37 5.71 3.76
CA VAL A 48 6.63 6.65 4.59
C VAL A 48 5.77 5.94 5.62
N PHE A 49 5.02 4.90 5.23
CA PHE A 49 4.23 4.15 6.21
C PHE A 49 5.10 3.39 7.20
N ARG A 50 6.27 2.88 6.78
CA ARG A 50 7.24 2.24 7.68
C ARG A 50 7.80 3.20 8.73
N SER A 51 7.91 4.48 8.41
CA SER A 51 8.35 5.53 9.36
C SER A 51 7.21 6.21 10.11
N ALA A 52 5.95 5.78 9.89
CA ALA A 52 4.80 6.35 10.56
C ALA A 52 4.82 6.07 12.08
N PRO A 53 4.31 6.98 12.92
CA PRO A 53 4.40 6.87 14.39
C PRO A 53 3.66 5.66 14.97
N TRP A 54 2.68 5.11 14.25
CA TRP A 54 1.95 3.90 14.61
C TRP A 54 2.64 2.59 14.20
N GLN A 55 3.83 2.66 13.59
CA GLN A 55 4.73 1.53 13.34
C GLN A 55 4.02 0.28 12.77
N PRO A 56 3.35 0.40 11.60
CA PRO A 56 2.70 -0.75 10.98
C PRO A 56 3.73 -1.80 10.55
N THR A 57 3.35 -3.08 10.54
CA THR A 57 4.24 -4.14 10.03
C THR A 57 4.42 -4.01 8.51
N ASP A 58 5.55 -4.48 8.00
CA ASP A 58 5.82 -4.49 6.54
C ASP A 58 4.73 -5.27 5.76
N ILE A 59 4.15 -6.30 6.36
CA ILE A 59 3.01 -7.06 5.82
C ILE A 59 1.76 -6.18 5.76
N ALA A 60 1.42 -5.49 6.85
CA ALA A 60 0.27 -4.59 6.88
C ALA A 60 0.40 -3.45 5.85
N ILE A 61 1.60 -2.90 5.66
CA ILE A 61 1.86 -1.87 4.64
C ILE A 61 1.61 -2.41 3.24
N ARG A 62 2.18 -3.58 2.92
CA ARG A 62 1.95 -4.21 1.62
C ARG A 62 0.47 -4.48 1.38
N ASN A 63 -0.20 -5.04 2.39
CA ASN A 63 -1.62 -5.34 2.35
C ASN A 63 -2.45 -4.05 2.16
N PHE A 64 -2.22 -3.00 2.94
CA PHE A 64 -2.87 -1.71 2.76
C PHE A 64 -2.72 -1.19 1.32
N LEU A 65 -1.50 -1.17 0.79
CA LEU A 65 -1.23 -0.68 -0.57
C LEU A 65 -1.88 -1.54 -1.65
N ARG A 66 -2.06 -2.85 -1.44
CA ARG A 66 -2.79 -3.73 -2.38
C ARG A 66 -4.30 -3.73 -2.21
N SER A 67 -4.82 -3.13 -1.14
CA SER A 67 -6.26 -3.13 -0.84
C SER A 67 -7.02 -2.02 -1.58
N ARG A 68 -8.35 -2.05 -1.49
CA ARG A 68 -9.23 -0.92 -1.89
C ARG A 68 -8.86 0.40 -1.21
N TRP A 69 -8.29 0.35 0.00
CA TRP A 69 -7.84 1.55 0.71
C TRP A 69 -6.57 2.12 0.09
N GLY A 70 -5.71 1.28 -0.47
CA GLY A 70 -4.59 1.70 -1.31
C GLY A 70 -5.06 2.39 -2.59
N ARG A 71 -6.15 1.91 -3.19
CA ARG A 71 -6.83 2.59 -4.31
C ARG A 71 -7.44 3.93 -3.88
N HIS A 72 -8.16 3.99 -2.77
CA HIS A 72 -8.69 5.26 -2.25
C HIS A 72 -7.58 6.26 -1.89
N PHE A 73 -6.47 5.76 -1.36
CA PHE A 73 -5.28 6.53 -1.10
C PHE A 73 -4.71 7.11 -2.40
N ALA A 74 -4.52 6.30 -3.44
CA ALA A 74 -4.12 6.77 -4.77
C ALA A 74 -5.14 7.74 -5.39
N ASP A 75 -6.44 7.44 -5.38
CA ASP A 75 -7.47 8.35 -5.92
C ASP A 75 -7.45 9.71 -5.20
N SER A 76 -7.17 9.75 -3.89
CA SER A 76 -7.03 11.00 -3.14
C SER A 76 -5.81 11.85 -3.57
N THR A 77 -4.86 11.29 -4.32
CA THR A 77 -3.74 12.04 -4.92
C THR A 77 -4.19 12.88 -6.10
N SER A 78 -5.12 12.38 -6.93
CA SER A 78 -5.68 13.11 -8.08
C SER A 78 -6.44 14.38 -7.69
N PHE A 79 -6.96 14.42 -6.45
CA PHE A 79 -7.72 15.53 -5.89
C PHE A 79 -6.88 16.54 -5.08
N TYR A 80 -5.63 16.22 -4.77
CA TYR A 80 -4.74 17.14 -4.07
C TYR A 80 -4.06 18.02 -5.11
N GLU A 81 -4.15 19.35 -5.00
CA GLU A 81 -3.42 20.32 -5.86
C GLU A 81 -1.88 20.29 -5.63
N GLY A 82 -1.32 19.13 -5.28
CA GLY A 82 0.09 18.87 -4.98
C GLY A 82 0.57 17.59 -5.64
N SER A 83 1.87 17.31 -5.54
CA SER A 83 2.46 16.09 -6.12
C SER A 83 2.05 14.83 -5.35
N LEU A 84 2.03 13.68 -6.04
CA LEU A 84 1.90 12.35 -5.44
C LEU A 84 2.84 12.16 -4.24
N LYS A 85 4.07 12.67 -4.34
CA LYS A 85 5.05 12.69 -3.25
C LYS A 85 4.54 13.42 -2.01
N ASN A 86 3.96 14.61 -2.15
CA ASN A 86 3.43 15.37 -1.02
C ASN A 86 2.26 14.63 -0.36
N ARG A 87 1.39 14.02 -1.16
CA ARG A 87 0.26 13.23 -0.67
C ARG A 87 0.73 12.00 0.12
N ILE A 88 1.74 11.30 -0.38
CA ILE A 88 2.40 10.19 0.32
C ILE A 88 2.93 10.64 1.68
N GLN A 89 3.67 11.76 1.74
CA GLN A 89 4.23 12.27 2.99
C GLN A 89 3.15 12.65 4.02
N GLN A 90 1.99 13.16 3.58
CA GLN A 90 0.89 13.51 4.49
C GLN A 90 0.15 12.30 5.05
N ALA A 91 0.08 11.20 4.29
CA ALA A 91 -0.72 10.03 4.64
C ALA A 91 -0.34 9.39 5.98
N SER A 92 0.95 9.45 6.36
CA SER A 92 1.45 8.96 7.65
C SER A 92 1.01 9.79 8.86
N GLY A 93 0.32 10.92 8.66
CA GLY A 93 -0.29 11.73 9.71
C GLY A 93 -1.82 11.65 9.76
N GLU A 94 -2.45 10.98 8.80
CA GLU A 94 -3.91 10.97 8.66
C GLU A 94 -4.56 9.91 9.56
N LYS A 95 -5.55 10.35 10.35
CA LYS A 95 -6.25 9.48 11.30
C LYS A 95 -6.93 8.29 10.63
N TRP A 96 -7.49 8.46 9.44
CA TRP A 96 -8.18 7.37 8.73
C TRP A 96 -7.18 6.30 8.28
N VAL A 97 -5.98 6.68 7.82
CA VAL A 97 -4.90 5.72 7.47
C VAL A 97 -4.50 4.90 8.70
N ALA A 98 -4.30 5.55 9.84
CA ALA A 98 -4.01 4.87 11.10
C ALA A 98 -5.12 3.88 11.51
N GLN A 99 -6.39 4.28 11.32
CA GLN A 99 -7.55 3.43 11.61
C GLN A 99 -7.61 2.21 10.69
N GLU A 100 -7.27 2.35 9.42
CA GLU A 100 -7.22 1.22 8.49
C GLU A 100 -6.10 0.24 8.84
N PHE A 101 -4.90 0.72 9.21
CA PHE A 101 -3.85 -0.16 9.72
C PHE A 101 -4.28 -0.92 10.98
N ALA A 102 -4.94 -0.24 11.93
CA ALA A 102 -5.50 -0.90 13.11
C ALA A 102 -6.62 -1.89 12.75
N SER A 103 -7.39 -1.62 11.69
CA SER A 103 -8.42 -2.54 11.18
C SER A 103 -7.80 -3.81 10.59
N LEU A 104 -6.74 -3.68 9.78
CA LEU A 104 -6.01 -4.81 9.22
C LEU A 104 -5.41 -5.69 10.31
N ALA A 105 -4.79 -5.09 11.33
CA ALA A 105 -4.24 -5.83 12.46
C ALA A 105 -5.33 -6.60 13.25
N ARG A 106 -6.49 -5.99 13.50
CA ARG A 106 -7.62 -6.68 14.15
C ARG A 106 -8.15 -7.87 13.36
N GLN A 107 -7.96 -7.87 12.04
CA GLN A 107 -8.37 -8.94 11.14
C GLN A 107 -7.26 -9.99 10.92
N GLY A 108 -6.08 -9.81 11.52
CA GLY A 108 -4.92 -10.72 11.38
C GLY A 108 -4.04 -10.46 10.15
N PHE A 109 -4.34 -9.41 9.37
CA PHE A 109 -3.62 -9.07 8.14
C PHE A 109 -2.32 -8.28 8.36
N ASP A 110 -1.83 -8.22 9.60
CA ASP A 110 -0.51 -7.69 9.96
C ASP A 110 0.57 -8.79 10.03
N THR A 111 0.17 -10.06 9.97
CA THR A 111 1.06 -11.24 10.05
C THR A 111 1.01 -12.14 8.81
N GLU A 112 -0.01 -12.02 7.97
CA GLU A 112 -0.19 -12.81 6.75
C GLU A 112 -0.50 -11.92 5.53
N LEU A 113 0.07 -12.27 4.38
CA LEU A 113 -0.19 -11.57 3.12
C LEU A 113 -1.54 -11.97 2.52
N PHE A 114 -2.14 -11.06 1.78
CA PHE A 114 -3.32 -11.37 0.98
C PHE A 114 -3.06 -12.44 -0.08
N GLU A 115 -3.87 -13.50 -0.08
CA GLU A 115 -4.11 -14.36 -1.25
C GLU A 115 -5.28 -13.77 -2.07
N GLY A 116 -5.03 -12.76 -2.89
CA GLY A 116 -6.03 -12.23 -3.83
C GLY A 116 -7.22 -11.45 -3.21
N ASP A 117 -8.01 -10.87 -4.11
CA ASP A 117 -8.90 -9.72 -3.92
C ASP A 117 -10.12 -9.98 -3.02
N ASP A 118 -10.07 -9.62 -1.73
CA ASP A 118 -11.21 -9.01 -1.04
C ASP A 118 -10.87 -8.74 0.43
N ILE A 119 -10.74 -7.47 0.78
CA ILE A 119 -11.26 -7.03 2.07
C ILE A 119 -12.38 -6.05 1.75
N ALA A 120 -13.57 -6.58 1.94
CA ALA A 120 -14.87 -5.94 1.78
C ALA A 120 -14.97 -4.55 2.38
#